data_AF-E2AGB5-F1
#
_entry.id   AF-E2AGB5-F1
#
_cell.length_a   1.000
_cell.length_b   1.000
_cell.length_c   1.000
_cell.angle_alpha   90.00
_cell.angle_beta   90.00
_cell.angle_gamma   90.00
#
_symmetry.space_group_name_H-M   'P 1'
#
loop_
_entity.id
_entity.type
_entity.pdbx_description
1 polymer ?
#
loop_
_entity_poly.entity_id
_entity_poly.type
_entity_poly.pdbx_seq_one_letter_code
_entity_poly.pdbx_strand_id
1 'polypeptide(L)' 'INKNTSNKSIITEHRLHNNHDFNWDDVEILDIEAFYNKRLTSEMIYIKKQKNSLNLQTDTENLLDIY' A
#
# COMPACT_ATOMS: atom_id res chain seq x y z
N ILE A 1 26.33 8.02 -15.74
CA ILE A 1 25.51 7.92 -14.50
C ILE A 1 25.25 6.43 -14.26
N ASN A 2 25.95 5.81 -13.31
CA ASN A 2 25.63 4.44 -12.87
C ASN A 2 24.37 4.52 -11.99
N LYS A 3 23.20 4.30 -12.59
CA LYS A 3 21.94 4.24 -11.85
C LYS A 3 21.90 2.89 -11.16
N ASN A 4 22.02 2.89 -9.83
CA ASN A 4 21.93 1.68 -9.02
C ASN A 4 20.54 1.05 -9.26
N THR A 5 20.48 -0.07 -9.99
CA THR A 5 19.23 -0.72 -10.44
C THR A 5 18.44 -1.39 -9.30
N SER A 6 18.94 -1.27 -8.06
CA SER A 6 18.39 -1.88 -6.86
C SER A 6 17.25 -1.08 -6.20
N ASN A 7 16.94 0.14 -6.65
CA ASN A 7 15.91 1.00 -6.03
C ASN A 7 14.58 0.93 -6.78
N LYS A 8 14.06 -0.27 -7.04
CA LYS A 8 12.70 -0.40 -7.61
C LYS A 8 11.68 -0.21 -6.49
N SER A 9 10.60 0.53 -6.77
CA SER A 9 9.46 0.57 -5.84
C SER A 9 8.78 -0.80 -5.81
N ILE A 10 8.08 -1.11 -4.71
CA ILE A 10 7.34 -2.36 -4.55
C ILE A 10 6.32 -2.54 -5.69
N ILE A 11 5.68 -1.46 -6.13
CA ILE A 11 4.76 -1.46 -7.28
C ILE A 11 5.49 -1.91 -8.55
N THR A 12 6.68 -1.34 -8.82
CA THR A 12 7.47 -1.70 -10.01
C THR A 12 7.90 -3.16 -9.97
N GLU A 13 8.33 -3.61 -8.79
CA GLU A 13 8.77 -4.98 -8.56
C GLU A 13 7.63 -5.99 -8.77
N HIS A 14 6.44 -5.70 -8.21
CA HIS A 14 5.26 -6.56 -8.35
C HIS A 14 4.82 -6.70 -9.80
N ARG A 15 4.76 -5.60 -10.55
CA ARG A 15 4.38 -5.62 -11.98
C ARG A 15 5.33 -6.51 -12.79
N LEU A 16 6.63 -6.38 -12.57
CA LEU A 16 7.65 -7.15 -13.29
C LEU A 16 7.62 -8.64 -12.95
N HIS A 17 7.52 -9.01 -11.66
CA HIS A 17 7.59 -10.41 -11.24
C HIS A 17 6.28 -11.17 -11.46
N ASN A 18 5.13 -10.49 -11.41
CA ASN A 18 3.83 -11.12 -11.55
C ASN A 18 3.22 -10.92 -12.94
N ASN A 19 3.91 -10.22 -13.86
CA ASN A 19 3.38 -9.81 -15.16
C ASN A 19 1.97 -9.18 -15.03
N HIS A 20 1.80 -8.39 -13.97
CA HIS A 20 0.53 -7.79 -13.58
C HIS A 20 0.56 -6.31 -13.89
N ASP A 21 -0.55 -5.77 -14.42
CA ASP A 21 -0.75 -4.33 -14.53
C ASP A 21 -1.98 -3.89 -13.76
N PHE A 22 -1.90 -2.70 -13.17
CA PHE A 22 -2.99 -2.16 -12.36
C PHE A 22 -4.00 -1.46 -13.25
N ASN A 23 -5.28 -1.72 -13.03
CA ASN A 23 -6.35 -0.97 -13.67
C ASN A 23 -6.56 0.35 -12.93
N TRP A 24 -5.84 1.39 -13.36
CA TRP A 24 -5.89 2.71 -12.75
C TRP A 24 -7.16 3.50 -13.12
N ASP A 25 -7.82 3.12 -14.23
CA ASP A 25 -8.99 3.83 -14.75
C ASP A 25 -10.29 3.39 -14.07
N ASP A 26 -10.32 2.18 -13.52
CA ASP A 26 -11.50 1.58 -12.88
C ASP A 26 -11.19 1.20 -11.42
N VAL A 27 -10.88 2.23 -10.62
CA VAL A 27 -10.62 2.07 -9.18
C VAL A 27 -11.90 2.27 -8.36
N GLU A 28 -12.12 1.39 -7.39
CA GLU A 28 -13.21 1.51 -6.42
C GLU A 28 -12.76 2.31 -5.19
N ILE A 29 -13.56 3.29 -4.77
CA ILE A 29 -13.32 4.03 -3.53
C ILE A 29 -13.98 3.28 -2.36
N LEU A 30 -13.16 2.65 -1.52
CA LEU A 30 -13.62 1.80 -0.42
C LEU A 30 -13.98 2.57 0.85
N ASP A 31 -13.41 3.76 1.06
CA ASP A 31 -13.66 4.61 2.23
C ASP A 31 -13.53 6.10 1.84
N ILE A 32 -14.40 6.94 2.40
CA ILE A 32 -14.37 8.40 2.23
C ILE A 32 -14.47 9.05 3.60
N GLU A 33 -13.38 9.70 4.01
CA GLU A 33 -13.29 10.43 5.27
C GLU A 33 -12.77 11.84 5.02
N ALA A 34 -13.55 12.84 5.44
CA ALA A 34 -13.27 14.25 5.24
C ALA A 34 -12.15 14.76 6.17
N PHE A 35 -12.01 14.15 7.35
CA PHE A 35 -11.00 14.54 8.33
C PHE A 35 -9.68 13.80 8.08
N TYR A 36 -8.66 14.55 7.68
CA TYR A 36 -7.34 14.02 7.32
C TYR A 36 -6.78 13.00 8.32
N ASN A 37 -6.75 13.34 9.61
CA ASN A 37 -6.19 12.46 10.63
C ASN A 37 -6.97 11.15 10.78
N LYS A 38 -8.30 11.20 10.66
CA LYS A 38 -9.14 10.00 10.71
C LYS A 38 -8.91 9.12 9.49
N ARG A 39 -8.77 9.74 8.30
CA ARG A 39 -8.45 9.03 7.06
C ARG A 39 -7.12 8.30 7.17
N LEU A 40 -6.08 8.95 7.69
CA LEU A 40 -4.77 8.29 7.91
C LEU A 40 -4.88 7.10 8.85
N THR A 41 -5.60 7.24 9.97
CA THR A 41 -5.80 6.13 10.90
C THR A 41 -6.61 4.98 10.26
N SER A 42 -7.68 5.30 9.52
CA SER A 42 -8.48 4.32 8.78
C SER A 42 -7.63 3.55 7.76
N GLU A 43 -6.80 4.26 6.99
CA GLU A 43 -5.91 3.69 5.99
C GLU A 43 -4.84 2.78 6.61
N MET A 44 -4.20 3.19 7.71
CA MET A 44 -3.24 2.34 8.43
C MET A 44 -3.86 1.04 8.93
N ILE A 45 -5.06 1.11 9.52
CA ILE A 45 -5.81 -0.07 9.99
C ILE A 45 -6.15 -0.97 8.80
N TYR A 46 -6.63 -0.39 7.70
CA TYR A 46 -6.99 -1.14 6.50
C TYR A 46 -5.79 -1.88 5.89
N ILE A 47 -4.65 -1.21 5.76
CA ILE A 47 -3.40 -1.80 5.26
C ILE A 47 -2.96 -2.96 6.17
N LYS A 48 -2.97 -2.77 7.50
CA LYS A 48 -2.55 -3.80 8.46
C LYS A 48 -3.39 -5.08 8.37
N LYS A 49 -4.69 -4.95 8.08
CA LYS A 49 -5.62 -6.09 7.94
C LYS A 49 -5.42 -6.91 6.67
N GLN A 50 -4.75 -6.35 5.66
CA GLN A 50 -4.60 -7.04 4.38
C GLN A 50 -3.56 -8.16 4.48
N LYS A 51 -4.03 -9.40 4.28
CA LYS A 51 -3.18 -10.60 4.31
C LYS A 51 -2.18 -10.67 3.14
N ASN A 52 -2.56 -10.12 1.98
CA ASN A 52 -1.76 -10.11 0.76
C ASN A 52 -1.51 -8.66 0.33
N SER A 53 -1.02 -7.83 1.25
CA SER A 53 -0.79 -6.40 0.98
C SER A 53 0.39 -6.19 0.04
N LEU A 54 0.25 -5.23 -0.87
CA LEU A 54 1.38 -4.73 -1.66
C LEU A 54 2.26 -3.77 -0.84
N ASN A 55 1.67 -3.04 0.10
CA ASN A 55 2.41 -2.11 0.95
C ASN A 55 3.29 -2.86 1.94
N LEU A 56 4.51 -2.36 2.15
CA LEU A 56 5.36 -2.79 3.25
C LEU A 56 4.72 -2.36 4.57
N GLN A 57 4.52 -3.29 5.49
CA GLN A 57 3.79 -3.02 6.74
C GLN A 57 4.66 -2.50 7.88
N THR A 58 5.94 -2.21 7.62
CA THR A 58 6.89 -1.70 8.64
C THR A 58 6.37 -0.46 9.36
N ASP A 59 5.62 0.40 8.66
CA ASP A 59 5.05 1.63 9.22
C ASP A 59 3.81 1.37 10.11
N THR A 60 3.30 0.13 10.12
CA THR A 60 2.13 -0.29 10.93
C THR A 60 2.49 -1.22 12.09
N GLU A 61 3.77 -1.53 12.30
CA GLU A 61 4.24 -2.43 13.35
C GLU A 61 3.86 -1.95 14.76
N ASN A 62 3.83 -0.64 14.97
CA ASN A 62 3.46 -0.04 16.26
C ASN A 62 1.95 0.12 16.46
N LEU A 63 1.13 -0.24 15.47
CA LEU A 63 -0.33 -0.27 15.63
C LEU A 63 -0.71 -1.52 16.42
N LEU A 64 -1.63 -1.43 17.38
CA LEU A 64 -2.04 -2.62 18.16
C LEU A 64 -2.73 -3.65 17.25
N ASP A 65 -2.51 -4.95 17.50
CA ASP A 65 -3.08 -6.06 16.73
C ASP A 65 -4.60 -6.25 16.92
N ILE A 66 -5.18 -5.54 17.89
CA ILE A 66 -6.63 -5.58 18.16
C ILE A 66 -7.46 -4.89 17.09
N TYR A 67 -6.81 -4.14 16.18
CA TYR A 67 -7.46 -3.39 15.12
C TYR A 67 -7.64 -4.24 13.89
#